data_AF-A0A960M6B2-F1
#
_entry.id   AF-A0A960M6B2-F1
#
_cell.length_a   1.000
_cell.length_b   1.000
_cell.length_c   1.000
_cell.angle_alpha   90.00
_cell.angle_beta   90.00
_cell.angle_gamma   90.00
#
_symmetry.space_group_name_H-M   'P 1'
#
loop_
_entity.id
_entity.type
_entity.pdbx_description
1 polymer ?
#
loop_
_entity_poly.entity_id
_entity_poly.type
_entity_poly.pdbx_seq_one_letter_code
_entity_poly.pdbx_strand_id
1 'polypeptide(L)'
;TETIKDKESDWVSVKPDPKVPAPKFEEQGKLSYYYNEIMRHPYHDEKGDLLYYVTRLQDKNDPSCKITPPLSYGYFKNSPEKLSWERRGYKDENGKKPLYNLHHLREKPLAPVLIVEGEKTADKALEKFPDRDFICMTWSGGASSVSKADWNPLFGREVVVWPDNDEAGFRAANQVCDELKKVCASKVCMVERPELFAKLPEKWDLADPLPEGVKEFSLSFRIFDNRKDQLQNIVFEKIGFDQSTAPEKLRTAHLLYHFEKRIEEKIQEELSQDLSLSQKQQVWRKYAAQAVEFLNRKEEVFKEICSNPQVNASGKLAERLSFQMQLFEAKHGHPPETHQTLQMKESILEYTKDLSFIKNSSVDQDIKDLAIDRSLESVCVKALKGYEIPKDDRQLFECAVHKETAEISKQRELEIIQNQAIEKQKSLEISRGVDLSL
;
A
#
# COMPACT_ATOMS: atom_id res chain seq x y z
N THR A 1 1.79 37.66 -3.48
CA THR A 1 2.27 36.31 -3.84
C THR A 1 2.22 35.44 -2.59
N GLU A 2 1.00 35.16 -2.11
CA GLU A 2 0.75 34.09 -1.15
C GLU A 2 0.47 32.85 -1.98
N THR A 3 1.42 31.93 -1.94
CA THR A 3 1.46 30.73 -2.76
C THR A 3 0.28 29.81 -2.45
N ILE A 4 -0.30 29.28 -3.53
CA ILE A 4 -1.40 28.30 -3.65
C ILE A 4 -1.28 27.04 -2.75
N LYS A 5 -0.18 26.86 -2.01
CA LYS A 5 0.09 25.68 -1.18
C LYS A 5 -0.72 25.57 0.12
N ASP A 6 -1.26 26.66 0.68
CA ASP A 6 -1.99 26.60 1.97
C ASP A 6 -3.50 26.36 1.85
N LYS A 7 -4.10 26.40 0.66
CA LYS A 7 -5.58 26.28 0.54
C LYS A 7 -6.14 24.86 0.62
N GLU A 8 -5.30 23.82 0.64
CA GLU A 8 -5.76 22.43 0.79
C GLU A 8 -5.97 22.01 2.25
N SER A 9 -5.35 22.68 3.24
CA SER A 9 -5.50 22.31 4.66
C SER A 9 -6.90 22.56 5.22
N ASP A 10 -7.66 23.42 4.56
CA ASP A 10 -8.96 23.90 5.05
C ASP A 10 -10.13 23.16 4.43
N TRP A 11 -9.90 22.30 3.44
CA TRP A 11 -10.97 21.51 2.82
C TRP A 11 -11.22 20.20 3.58
N VAL A 12 -12.48 19.87 3.80
CA VAL A 12 -12.92 18.59 4.35
C VAL A 12 -13.83 17.92 3.34
N SER A 13 -13.43 16.75 2.85
CA SER A 13 -14.28 15.93 1.96
C SER A 13 -15.28 15.13 2.77
N VAL A 14 -16.51 15.03 2.26
CA VAL A 14 -17.57 14.18 2.84
C VAL A 14 -18.21 13.36 1.73
N LYS A 15 -18.94 12.31 2.11
CA LYS A 15 -19.71 11.54 1.12
C LYS A 15 -20.73 12.48 0.43
N PRO A 16 -20.82 12.47 -0.90
CA PRO A 16 -21.82 13.24 -1.65
C PRO A 16 -23.25 12.94 -1.20
N ASP A 17 -24.05 14.00 -1.02
CA ASP A 17 -25.49 13.84 -0.88
C ASP A 17 -26.07 13.43 -2.24
N PRO A 18 -26.75 12.28 -2.38
CA PRO A 18 -27.38 11.87 -3.64
C PRO A 18 -28.37 12.90 -4.20
N LYS A 19 -28.91 13.79 -3.36
CA LYS A 19 -29.82 14.88 -3.76
C LYS A 19 -29.08 16.08 -4.38
N VAL A 20 -27.75 16.15 -4.23
CA VAL A 20 -26.89 17.22 -4.75
C VAL A 20 -25.92 16.60 -5.77
N PRO A 21 -26.36 16.37 -7.02
CA PRO A 21 -25.52 15.73 -8.02
C PRO A 21 -24.29 16.58 -8.36
N ALA A 22 -23.22 15.92 -8.80
CA ALA A 22 -22.02 16.61 -9.26
C ALA A 22 -22.34 17.52 -10.46
N PRO A 23 -21.88 18.78 -10.47
CA PRO A 23 -22.21 19.72 -11.53
C PRO A 23 -21.64 19.27 -12.87
N LYS A 24 -22.31 19.65 -13.95
CA LYS A 24 -21.78 19.45 -15.32
C LYS A 24 -20.55 20.33 -15.51
N PHE A 25 -19.59 19.90 -16.32
CA PHE A 25 -18.33 20.62 -16.45
C PHE A 25 -18.50 22.04 -17.01
N GLU A 26 -19.46 22.24 -17.90
CA GLU A 26 -19.81 23.52 -18.50
C GLU A 26 -20.22 24.56 -17.46
N GLU A 27 -20.77 24.10 -16.33
CA GLU A 27 -21.25 24.92 -15.21
C GLU A 27 -20.10 25.27 -14.23
N GLN A 28 -18.91 24.67 -14.38
CA GLN A 28 -17.81 24.75 -13.40
C GLN A 28 -16.76 25.84 -13.69
N GLY A 29 -17.22 27.06 -13.93
CA GLY A 29 -16.39 28.27 -13.94
C GLY A 29 -15.38 28.36 -15.09
N LYS A 30 -14.33 29.19 -14.91
CA LYS A 30 -13.42 29.58 -16.01
C LYS A 30 -12.69 28.44 -16.72
N LEU A 31 -12.55 27.27 -16.08
CA LEU A 31 -11.82 26.14 -16.64
C LEU A 31 -12.52 25.57 -17.88
N SER A 32 -13.85 25.63 -17.94
CA SER A 32 -14.63 25.16 -19.08
C SER A 32 -14.43 26.01 -20.34
N TYR A 33 -13.86 27.22 -20.24
CA TYR A 33 -13.48 28.02 -21.40
C TYR A 33 -12.27 27.44 -22.15
N TYR A 34 -11.36 26.78 -21.42
CA TYR A 34 -10.08 26.31 -21.97
C TYR A 34 -10.03 24.81 -22.23
N TYR A 35 -10.84 24.03 -21.53
CA TYR A 35 -10.82 22.57 -21.60
C TYR A 35 -12.18 21.99 -22.02
N ASN A 36 -12.17 20.75 -22.49
CA ASN A 36 -13.32 19.86 -22.59
C ASN A 36 -13.18 18.73 -21.55
N GLU A 37 -14.25 18.39 -20.84
CA GLU A 37 -14.29 17.17 -20.03
C GLU A 37 -14.52 15.98 -20.96
N ILE A 38 -13.52 15.10 -21.07
CA ILE A 38 -13.57 13.93 -21.95
C ILE A 38 -13.89 12.64 -21.20
N MET A 39 -13.63 12.59 -19.89
CA MET A 39 -13.97 11.47 -19.01
C MET A 39 -14.21 11.97 -17.57
N ARG A 40 -15.02 11.22 -16.83
CA ARG A 40 -15.31 11.45 -15.41
C ARG A 40 -15.40 10.10 -14.70
N HIS A 41 -14.40 9.79 -13.87
CA HIS A 41 -14.26 8.49 -13.22
C HIS A 41 -14.76 8.56 -11.76
N PRO A 42 -15.82 7.81 -11.40
CA PRO A 42 -16.35 7.80 -10.03
C PRO A 42 -15.52 6.89 -9.11
N TYR A 43 -15.05 7.45 -8.00
CA TYR A 43 -14.43 6.67 -6.92
C TYR A 43 -15.49 6.31 -5.90
N HIS A 44 -15.49 5.04 -5.48
CA HIS A 44 -16.45 4.47 -4.54
C HIS A 44 -15.73 3.90 -3.32
N ASP A 45 -16.44 3.79 -2.19
CA ASP A 45 -15.98 3.00 -1.05
C ASP A 45 -16.18 1.49 -1.27
N GLU A 46 -15.87 0.65 -0.27
CA GLU A 46 -16.07 -0.81 -0.40
C GLU A 46 -17.54 -1.24 -0.51
N LYS A 47 -18.49 -0.34 -0.19
CA LYS A 47 -19.93 -0.61 -0.29
C LYS A 47 -20.50 -0.20 -1.63
N GLY A 48 -19.73 0.49 -2.48
CA GLY A 48 -20.18 1.04 -3.74
C GLY A 48 -20.80 2.43 -3.60
N ASP A 49 -20.69 3.08 -2.44
CA ASP A 49 -21.15 4.46 -2.28
C ASP A 49 -20.15 5.39 -2.96
N LEU A 50 -20.66 6.36 -3.74
CA LEU A 50 -19.83 7.38 -4.38
C LEU A 50 -19.09 8.20 -3.31
N LEU A 51 -17.81 8.49 -3.56
CA LEU A 51 -16.97 9.34 -2.71
C LEU A 51 -16.61 10.65 -3.40
N TYR A 52 -16.08 10.57 -4.62
CA TYR A 52 -15.67 11.74 -5.42
C TYR A 52 -15.46 11.30 -6.87
N TYR A 53 -15.10 12.26 -7.74
CA TYR A 53 -14.71 11.97 -9.12
C TYR A 53 -13.28 12.40 -9.40
N VAL A 54 -12.62 11.71 -10.33
CA VAL A 54 -11.46 12.25 -11.06
C VAL A 54 -11.91 12.55 -12.48
N THR A 55 -11.86 13.83 -12.84
CA THR A 55 -12.20 14.28 -14.19
C THR A 55 -10.96 14.25 -15.07
N ARG A 56 -11.12 14.00 -16.37
CA ARG A 56 -10.06 14.14 -17.37
C ARG A 56 -10.45 15.29 -18.29
N LEU A 57 -9.66 16.36 -18.24
CA LEU A 57 -9.89 17.56 -19.02
C LEU A 57 -8.81 17.67 -20.10
N GLN A 58 -9.24 17.83 -21.35
CA GLN A 58 -8.36 18.00 -22.51
C GLN A 58 -8.39 19.46 -22.95
N ASP A 59 -7.22 20.07 -23.21
CA ASP A 59 -7.16 21.45 -23.67
C ASP A 59 -7.81 21.58 -25.06
N LYS A 60 -8.60 22.63 -25.25
CA LYS A 60 -9.35 22.87 -26.50
C LYS A 60 -8.45 23.27 -27.67
N ASN A 61 -7.31 23.89 -27.39
CA ASN A 61 -6.36 24.38 -28.38
C ASN A 61 -5.21 23.41 -28.60
N ASP A 62 -4.87 22.60 -27.59
CA ASP A 62 -3.85 21.55 -27.68
C ASP A 62 -4.37 20.20 -27.13
N PRO A 63 -4.92 19.33 -27.99
CA PRO A 63 -5.44 18.03 -27.56
C PRO A 63 -4.40 17.10 -26.90
N SER A 64 -3.10 17.37 -27.03
CA SER A 64 -2.04 16.61 -26.36
C SER A 64 -1.90 16.99 -24.87
N CYS A 65 -2.34 18.19 -24.51
CA CYS A 65 -2.34 18.69 -23.15
C CYS A 65 -3.61 18.23 -22.40
N LYS A 66 -3.40 17.63 -21.22
CA LYS A 66 -4.48 17.12 -20.37
C LYS A 66 -4.17 17.34 -18.89
N ILE A 67 -5.22 17.57 -18.11
CA ILE A 67 -5.15 17.62 -16.65
C ILE A 67 -6.23 16.70 -16.05
N THR A 68 -5.96 16.15 -14.87
CA THR A 68 -6.86 15.21 -14.20
C THR A 68 -7.29 15.69 -12.82
N PRO A 69 -8.03 16.81 -12.69
CA PRO A 69 -8.38 17.34 -11.39
C PRO A 69 -9.44 16.47 -10.70
N PRO A 70 -9.30 16.24 -9.39
CA PRO A 70 -10.35 15.64 -8.58
C PRO A 70 -11.52 16.63 -8.43
N LEU A 71 -12.73 16.09 -8.22
CA LEU A 71 -13.96 16.81 -7.93
C LEU A 71 -14.61 16.13 -6.71
N SER A 72 -14.51 16.76 -5.55
CA SER A 72 -14.98 16.23 -4.27
C SER A 72 -16.14 17.05 -3.72
N TYR A 73 -17.07 16.41 -3.03
CA TYR A 73 -18.09 17.08 -2.24
C TYR A 73 -17.60 17.31 -0.81
N GLY A 74 -17.87 18.47 -0.24
CA GLY A 74 -17.29 18.84 1.04
C GLY A 74 -17.52 20.28 1.43
N TYR A 75 -16.77 20.75 2.42
CA TYR A 75 -16.86 22.11 2.94
C TYR A 75 -15.48 22.65 3.32
N PHE A 76 -15.37 23.97 3.45
CA PHE A 76 -14.20 24.62 4.05
C PHE A 76 -14.38 24.68 5.57
N LYS A 77 -13.32 24.42 6.35
CA LYS A 77 -13.35 24.37 7.83
C LYS A 77 -13.91 25.63 8.48
N ASN A 78 -13.77 26.79 7.83
CA ASN A 78 -14.32 28.07 8.27
C ASN A 78 -15.80 28.31 7.89
N SER A 79 -16.42 27.39 7.15
CA SER A 79 -17.84 27.43 6.75
C SER A 79 -18.39 26.00 6.60
N PRO A 80 -18.42 25.19 7.69
CA PRO A 80 -18.82 23.78 7.64
C PRO A 80 -20.27 23.54 7.21
N GLU A 81 -21.13 24.56 7.33
CA GLU A 81 -22.51 24.53 6.89
C GLU A 81 -22.70 24.67 5.37
N LYS A 82 -21.65 25.07 4.64
CA LYS A 82 -21.69 25.30 3.18
C LYS A 82 -21.05 24.15 2.43
N LEU A 83 -21.83 23.11 2.18
CA LEU A 83 -21.39 22.00 1.35
C LEU A 83 -21.46 22.35 -0.13
N SER A 84 -20.40 22.05 -0.87
CA SER A 84 -20.33 22.24 -2.32
C SER A 84 -19.46 21.18 -2.99
N TRP A 85 -19.61 21.06 -4.30
CA TRP A 85 -18.67 20.32 -5.13
C TRP A 85 -17.52 21.25 -5.53
N GLU A 86 -16.30 20.85 -5.18
CA GLU A 86 -15.09 21.63 -5.45
C GLU A 86 -14.00 20.78 -6.08
N ARG A 87 -13.13 21.43 -6.88
CA ARG A 87 -11.95 20.78 -7.45
C ARG A 87 -10.84 20.64 -6.41
N ARG A 88 -11.05 19.74 -5.45
CA ARG A 88 -10.17 19.48 -4.32
C ARG A 88 -9.90 17.99 -4.19
N GLY A 89 -8.72 17.67 -3.67
CA GLY A 89 -8.36 16.29 -3.41
C GLY A 89 -9.27 15.69 -2.35
N TYR A 90 -9.84 14.53 -2.67
CA TYR A 90 -10.46 13.68 -1.65
C TYR A 90 -9.38 13.09 -0.76
N LYS A 91 -9.65 13.07 0.54
CA LYS A 91 -8.89 12.33 1.55
C LYS A 91 -9.91 11.71 2.49
N ASP A 92 -9.70 10.45 2.84
CA ASP A 92 -10.44 9.80 3.92
C ASP A 92 -10.00 10.34 5.29
N GLU A 93 -10.58 9.78 6.35
CA GLU A 93 -10.25 10.08 7.75
C GLU A 93 -8.77 9.81 8.11
N ASN A 94 -8.12 8.91 7.39
CA ASN A 94 -6.70 8.57 7.59
C ASN A 94 -5.77 9.47 6.77
N GLY A 95 -6.31 10.27 5.85
CA GLY A 95 -5.57 11.14 4.95
C GLY A 95 -5.12 10.43 3.66
N LYS A 96 -5.67 9.25 3.39
CA LYS A 96 -5.39 8.42 2.20
C LYS A 96 -6.48 8.59 1.15
N LYS A 97 -6.17 8.18 -0.07
CA LYS A 97 -7.08 8.17 -1.21
C LYS A 97 -7.53 6.74 -1.49
N PRO A 98 -8.82 6.48 -1.70
CA PRO A 98 -9.29 5.16 -2.09
C PRO A 98 -8.78 4.83 -3.51
N LEU A 99 -8.65 3.53 -3.80
CA LEU A 99 -8.35 3.04 -5.13
C LEU A 99 -9.59 3.12 -6.04
N TYR A 100 -9.36 3.35 -7.33
CA TYR A 100 -10.43 3.25 -8.32
C TYR A 100 -10.91 1.79 -8.40
N ASN A 101 -12.21 1.58 -8.63
CA ASN A 101 -12.82 0.24 -8.70
C ASN A 101 -12.78 -0.59 -7.40
N LEU A 102 -12.58 0.06 -6.25
CA LEU A 102 -12.47 -0.60 -4.92
C LEU A 102 -13.62 -1.56 -4.58
N HIS A 103 -14.87 -1.16 -4.83
CA HIS A 103 -16.07 -1.95 -4.54
C HIS A 103 -16.09 -3.35 -5.20
N HIS A 104 -15.42 -3.54 -6.35
CA HIS A 104 -15.36 -4.85 -7.02
C HIS A 104 -14.58 -5.90 -6.21
N LEU A 105 -13.68 -5.50 -5.30
CA LEU A 105 -12.97 -6.44 -4.43
C LEU A 105 -13.94 -7.29 -3.58
N ARG A 106 -15.07 -6.72 -3.19
CA ARG A 106 -16.11 -7.40 -2.41
C ARG A 106 -16.91 -8.40 -3.25
N GLU A 107 -17.16 -8.06 -4.51
CA GLU A 107 -17.92 -8.90 -5.45
C GLU A 107 -17.12 -10.14 -5.86
N LYS A 108 -15.79 -9.98 -6.01
CA LYS A 108 -14.88 -11.07 -6.39
C LYS A 108 -13.75 -11.22 -5.37
N PRO A 109 -14.01 -11.86 -4.21
CA PRO A 109 -13.07 -11.93 -3.10
C PRO A 109 -11.78 -12.71 -3.38
N LEU A 110 -11.74 -13.51 -4.46
CA LEU A 110 -10.58 -14.31 -4.86
C LEU A 110 -10.03 -13.93 -6.23
N ALA A 111 -10.65 -12.97 -6.93
CA ALA A 111 -10.12 -12.52 -8.21
C ALA A 111 -8.78 -11.82 -8.02
N PRO A 112 -7.77 -12.12 -8.87
CA PRO A 112 -6.54 -11.36 -8.91
C PRO A 112 -6.78 -9.91 -9.34
N VAL A 113 -5.88 -9.02 -8.93
CA VAL A 113 -5.97 -7.58 -9.19
C VAL A 113 -4.91 -7.18 -10.21
N LEU A 114 -5.31 -6.41 -11.22
CA LEU A 114 -4.40 -5.75 -12.17
C LEU A 114 -4.34 -4.26 -11.83
N ILE A 115 -3.16 -3.77 -11.45
CA ILE A 115 -2.90 -2.36 -11.20
C ILE A 115 -2.25 -1.71 -12.41
N VAL A 116 -2.82 -0.57 -12.84
CA VAL A 116 -2.33 0.30 -13.92
C VAL A 116 -2.27 1.75 -13.43
N GLU A 117 -1.57 2.66 -14.12
CA GLU A 117 -1.35 4.03 -13.61
C GLU A 117 -2.55 4.98 -13.73
N GLY A 118 -3.43 4.81 -14.72
CA GLY A 118 -4.52 5.75 -14.98
C GLY A 118 -5.92 5.13 -15.01
N GLU A 119 -6.95 5.92 -14.69
CA GLU A 119 -8.34 5.45 -14.66
C GLU A 119 -8.83 5.03 -16.05
N LYS A 120 -8.49 5.81 -17.09
CA LYS A 120 -8.75 5.44 -18.50
C LYS A 120 -8.17 4.05 -18.82
N THR A 121 -6.96 3.80 -18.33
CA THR A 121 -6.25 2.55 -18.55
C THR A 121 -6.90 1.42 -17.78
N ALA A 122 -7.40 1.67 -16.56
CA ALA A 122 -8.13 0.69 -15.78
C ALA A 122 -9.43 0.26 -16.48
N ASP A 123 -10.17 1.21 -17.06
CA ASP A 123 -11.39 0.93 -17.82
C ASP A 123 -11.11 0.11 -19.08
N LYS A 124 -10.00 0.39 -19.76
CA LYS A 124 -9.66 -0.24 -21.04
C LYS A 124 -8.86 -1.54 -20.93
N ALA A 125 -8.15 -1.75 -19.83
CA ALA A 125 -7.29 -2.92 -19.67
C ALA A 125 -8.07 -4.24 -19.76
N LEU A 126 -9.29 -4.30 -19.20
CA LEU A 126 -10.11 -5.51 -19.25
C LEU A 126 -10.51 -5.91 -20.67
N GLU A 127 -10.62 -4.95 -21.60
CA GLU A 127 -10.87 -5.24 -23.02
C GLU A 127 -9.74 -6.06 -23.66
N LYS A 128 -8.52 -6.00 -23.10
CA LYS A 128 -7.34 -6.75 -23.56
C LYS A 128 -7.21 -8.14 -22.93
N PHE A 129 -8.03 -8.44 -21.92
CA PHE A 129 -7.95 -9.70 -21.16
C PHE A 129 -9.35 -10.32 -20.95
N PRO A 130 -10.17 -10.53 -22.01
CA PRO A 130 -11.56 -10.94 -21.87
C PRO A 130 -11.74 -12.32 -21.21
N ASP A 131 -10.75 -13.21 -21.36
CA ASP A 131 -10.79 -14.57 -20.81
C ASP A 131 -10.30 -14.66 -19.36
N ARG A 132 -9.96 -13.52 -18.74
CA ARG A 132 -9.38 -13.47 -17.38
C ARG A 132 -10.31 -12.72 -16.44
N ASP A 133 -10.62 -13.34 -15.32
CA ASP A 133 -11.38 -12.69 -14.25
C ASP A 133 -10.46 -11.84 -13.37
N PHE A 134 -10.03 -10.68 -13.88
CA PHE A 134 -9.29 -9.67 -13.11
C PHE A 134 -10.21 -8.58 -12.60
N ILE A 135 -9.81 -7.95 -11.50
CA ILE A 135 -10.28 -6.62 -11.13
C ILE A 135 -9.19 -5.63 -11.55
N CYS A 136 -9.50 -4.72 -12.47
CA CYS A 136 -8.56 -3.66 -12.85
C CYS A 136 -8.78 -2.40 -12.00
N MET A 137 -7.72 -1.95 -11.35
CA MET A 137 -7.75 -0.83 -10.39
C MET A 137 -6.59 0.12 -10.65
N THR A 138 -6.71 1.33 -10.13
CA THR A 138 -5.66 2.36 -10.18
C THR A 138 -5.73 3.28 -8.97
N TRP A 139 -4.82 4.24 -8.87
CA TRP A 139 -4.79 5.26 -7.82
C TRP A 139 -4.93 6.67 -8.41
N SER A 140 -5.52 7.58 -7.63
CA SER A 140 -5.72 8.96 -8.08
C SER A 140 -4.45 9.82 -7.95
N GLY A 141 -4.06 10.45 -9.06
CA GLY A 141 -3.04 11.51 -9.09
C GLY A 141 -1.70 11.12 -9.71
N GLY A 142 -1.65 10.01 -10.46
CA GLY A 142 -0.50 9.57 -11.26
C GLY A 142 0.74 9.19 -10.45
N ALA A 143 1.86 8.97 -11.14
CA ALA A 143 3.13 8.47 -10.57
C ALA A 143 3.56 9.11 -9.24
N SER A 144 3.35 10.42 -9.06
CA SER A 144 3.76 11.15 -7.83
C SER A 144 2.84 10.92 -6.60
N SER A 145 1.74 10.19 -6.76
CA SER A 145 0.70 10.03 -5.73
C SER A 145 0.55 8.60 -5.20
N VAL A 146 1.43 7.66 -5.58
CA VAL A 146 1.36 6.24 -5.14
C VAL A 146 1.29 6.12 -3.61
N SER A 147 2.14 6.83 -2.88
CA SER A 147 2.18 6.79 -1.40
C SER A 147 0.95 7.43 -0.71
N LYS A 148 0.14 8.17 -1.46
CA LYS A 148 -1.09 8.81 -0.96
C LYS A 148 -2.32 7.90 -1.08
N ALA A 149 -2.22 6.79 -1.81
CA ALA A 149 -3.30 5.83 -1.91
C ALA A 149 -3.37 4.91 -0.69
N ASP A 150 -4.58 4.44 -0.38
CA ASP A 150 -4.84 3.37 0.58
C ASP A 150 -4.66 2.01 -0.13
N TRP A 151 -3.54 1.34 0.13
CA TRP A 151 -3.24 0.01 -0.42
C TRP A 151 -3.72 -1.13 0.48
N ASN A 152 -4.18 -0.84 1.70
CA ASN A 152 -4.63 -1.84 2.67
C ASN A 152 -5.73 -2.78 2.13
N PRO A 153 -6.67 -2.34 1.25
CA PRO A 153 -7.66 -3.24 0.65
C PRO A 153 -7.08 -4.42 -0.14
N LEU A 154 -5.80 -4.38 -0.50
CA LEU A 154 -5.11 -5.45 -1.25
C LEU A 154 -4.37 -6.46 -0.36
N PHE A 155 -4.54 -6.38 0.97
CA PHE A 155 -4.07 -7.42 1.89
C PHE A 155 -4.55 -8.81 1.42
N GLY A 156 -3.63 -9.78 1.38
CA GLY A 156 -3.91 -11.16 0.98
C GLY A 156 -4.31 -11.36 -0.48
N ARG A 157 -4.26 -10.32 -1.34
CA ARG A 157 -4.61 -10.43 -2.77
C ARG A 157 -3.42 -10.87 -3.63
N GLU A 158 -3.70 -11.54 -4.73
CA GLU A 158 -2.73 -11.66 -5.82
C GLU A 158 -2.81 -10.42 -6.69
N VAL A 159 -1.67 -9.75 -6.89
CA VAL A 159 -1.62 -8.46 -7.59
C VAL A 159 -0.56 -8.50 -8.69
N VAL A 160 -0.96 -8.09 -9.88
CA VAL A 160 -0.07 -7.83 -11.02
C VAL A 160 -0.07 -6.34 -11.29
N VAL A 161 1.12 -5.75 -11.40
CA VAL A 161 1.32 -4.35 -11.75
C VAL A 161 1.79 -4.26 -13.19
N TRP A 162 1.08 -3.48 -14.01
CA TRP A 162 1.47 -3.20 -15.39
C TRP A 162 1.92 -1.73 -15.51
N PRO A 163 3.22 -1.49 -15.81
CA PRO A 163 3.74 -0.14 -15.96
C PRO A 163 3.38 0.45 -17.34
N ASP A 164 3.20 1.77 -17.39
CA ASP A 164 3.27 2.53 -18.63
C ASP A 164 4.69 2.43 -19.21
N ASN A 165 4.83 2.41 -20.54
CA ASN A 165 6.12 2.21 -21.22
C ASN A 165 7.00 3.48 -21.23
N ASP A 166 7.32 3.99 -20.05
CA ASP A 166 8.28 5.06 -19.83
C ASP A 166 8.92 4.99 -18.44
N GLU A 167 9.97 5.78 -18.22
CA GLU A 167 10.72 5.79 -16.97
C GLU A 167 9.86 6.17 -15.75
N ALA A 168 8.85 7.02 -15.92
CA ALA A 168 7.97 7.45 -14.83
C ALA A 168 7.02 6.31 -14.43
N GLY A 169 6.44 5.62 -15.42
CA GLY A 169 5.58 4.45 -15.24
C GLY A 169 6.27 3.29 -14.56
N PHE A 170 7.51 2.97 -14.97
CA PHE A 170 8.31 1.94 -14.27
C PHE A 170 8.65 2.33 -12.82
N ARG A 171 8.96 3.60 -12.55
CA ARG A 171 9.19 4.07 -11.17
C ARG A 171 7.92 3.97 -10.32
N ALA A 172 6.78 4.39 -10.87
CA ALA A 172 5.49 4.30 -10.20
C ALA A 172 5.13 2.84 -9.88
N ALA A 173 5.29 1.94 -10.86
CA ALA A 173 5.00 0.52 -10.70
C ALA A 173 5.88 -0.16 -9.64
N ASN A 174 7.18 0.16 -9.58
CA ASN A 174 8.04 -0.33 -8.51
C ASN A 174 7.60 0.20 -7.14
N GLN A 175 7.21 1.47 -7.05
CA GLN A 175 6.68 2.03 -5.81
C GLN A 175 5.36 1.36 -5.40
N VAL A 176 4.48 1.03 -6.34
CA VAL A 176 3.27 0.23 -6.08
C VAL A 176 3.66 -1.13 -5.50
N CYS A 177 4.63 -1.83 -6.10
CA CYS A 177 5.11 -3.11 -5.58
C CYS A 177 5.63 -3.01 -4.13
N ASP A 178 6.30 -1.92 -3.79
CA ASP A 178 6.75 -1.65 -2.42
C ASP A 178 5.58 -1.44 -1.44
N GLU A 179 4.54 -0.69 -1.83
CA GLU A 179 3.34 -0.54 -1.00
C GLU A 179 2.60 -1.86 -0.83
N LEU A 180 2.49 -2.67 -1.89
CA LEU A 180 1.87 -4.01 -1.86
C LEU A 180 2.58 -4.98 -0.90
N LYS A 181 3.91 -4.92 -0.85
CA LYS A 181 4.73 -5.70 0.10
C LYS A 181 4.44 -5.31 1.56
N LYS A 182 4.31 -4.00 1.85
CA LYS A 182 4.00 -3.52 3.22
C LYS A 182 2.64 -4.01 3.72
N VAL A 183 1.65 -4.07 2.84
CA VAL A 183 0.28 -4.48 3.18
C VAL A 183 0.04 -5.98 3.06
N CYS A 184 1.09 -6.79 2.89
CA CYS A 184 1.00 -8.25 2.79
C CYS A 184 0.04 -8.72 1.68
N ALA A 185 0.14 -8.15 0.48
CA ALA A 185 -0.44 -8.81 -0.70
C ALA A 185 0.16 -10.23 -0.79
N SER A 186 -0.68 -11.24 -1.04
CA SER A 186 -0.24 -12.65 -1.09
C SER A 186 0.77 -12.93 -2.21
N LYS A 187 0.71 -12.11 -3.27
CA LYS A 187 1.57 -12.23 -4.43
C LYS A 187 1.72 -10.89 -5.13
N VAL A 188 2.95 -10.47 -5.38
CA VAL A 188 3.24 -9.20 -6.07
C VAL A 188 4.08 -9.46 -7.31
N CYS A 189 3.49 -9.25 -8.47
CA CYS A 189 4.14 -9.42 -9.77
C CYS A 189 4.17 -8.11 -10.53
N MET A 190 5.22 -7.89 -11.33
CA MET A 190 5.29 -6.75 -12.22
C MET A 190 5.63 -7.19 -13.64
N VAL A 191 4.91 -6.66 -14.62
CA VAL A 191 5.15 -7.00 -16.02
C VAL A 191 6.40 -6.25 -16.49
N GLU A 192 7.54 -6.94 -16.45
CA GLU A 192 8.82 -6.47 -16.99
C GLU A 192 9.30 -7.45 -18.07
N ARG A 193 9.02 -7.12 -19.34
CA ARG A 193 9.37 -7.96 -20.49
C ARG A 193 10.12 -7.14 -21.53
N PRO A 194 11.45 -6.99 -21.42
CA PRO A 194 12.22 -6.07 -22.27
C PRO A 194 11.94 -6.25 -23.77
N GLU A 195 11.81 -7.49 -24.24
CA GLU A 195 11.50 -7.80 -25.64
C GLU A 195 10.10 -7.33 -26.09
N LEU A 196 9.12 -7.33 -25.19
CA LEU A 196 7.79 -6.79 -25.46
C LEU A 196 7.82 -5.27 -25.41
N PHE A 197 8.35 -4.69 -24.33
CA PHE A 197 8.38 -3.23 -24.13
C PHE A 197 9.20 -2.51 -25.21
N ALA A 198 10.25 -3.15 -25.75
CA ALA A 198 11.00 -2.63 -26.90
C ALA A 198 10.17 -2.56 -28.21
N LYS A 199 9.07 -3.32 -28.30
CA LYS A 199 8.13 -3.29 -29.44
C LYS A 199 6.96 -2.33 -29.20
N LEU A 200 6.79 -1.84 -27.97
CA LEU A 200 5.73 -0.89 -27.62
C LEU A 200 6.26 0.54 -27.82
N PRO A 201 5.44 1.48 -28.32
CA PRO A 201 5.81 2.90 -28.39
C PRO A 201 6.18 3.47 -27.02
N GLU A 202 7.02 4.51 -26.99
CA GLU A 202 7.26 5.28 -25.76
C GLU A 202 5.93 5.83 -25.22
N LYS A 203 5.73 5.75 -23.90
CA LYS A 203 4.50 6.15 -23.19
C LYS A 203 3.26 5.33 -23.53
N TRP A 204 3.42 4.19 -24.18
CA TRP A 204 2.32 3.27 -24.44
C TRP A 204 1.73 2.74 -23.13
N ASP A 205 0.41 2.76 -23.01
CA ASP A 205 -0.35 2.15 -21.92
C ASP A 205 -1.35 1.10 -22.43
N LEU A 206 -1.98 0.33 -21.53
CA LEU A 206 -2.96 -0.70 -21.91
C LEU A 206 -4.24 -0.15 -22.57
N ALA A 207 -4.48 1.17 -22.51
CA ALA A 207 -5.58 1.83 -23.21
C ALA A 207 -5.25 2.15 -24.68
N ASP A 208 -3.98 2.08 -25.06
CA ASP A 208 -3.53 2.37 -26.41
C ASP A 208 -3.73 1.17 -27.35
N PRO A 209 -3.88 1.42 -28.66
CA PRO A 209 -3.90 0.35 -29.64
C PRO A 209 -2.56 -0.39 -29.66
N LEU A 210 -2.59 -1.68 -29.99
CA LEU A 210 -1.39 -2.46 -30.19
C LEU A 210 -0.66 -1.97 -31.46
N PRO A 211 0.67 -1.77 -31.41
CA PRO A 211 1.44 -1.44 -32.61
C PRO A 211 1.45 -2.63 -33.59
N GLU A 212 1.73 -2.34 -34.85
CA GLU A 212 1.82 -3.37 -35.89
C GLU A 212 2.85 -4.45 -35.51
N GLY A 213 2.49 -5.72 -35.69
CA GLY A 213 3.36 -6.87 -35.37
C GLY A 213 3.31 -7.34 -33.91
N VAL A 214 2.69 -6.61 -32.99
CA VAL A 214 2.44 -7.07 -31.62
C VAL A 214 1.04 -7.70 -31.56
N LYS A 215 0.99 -9.00 -31.25
CA LYS A 215 -0.29 -9.73 -31.14
C LYS A 215 -0.81 -9.68 -29.72
N GLU A 216 -2.12 -9.72 -29.56
CA GLU A 216 -2.78 -9.66 -28.24
C GLU A 216 -2.30 -10.74 -27.27
N PHE A 217 -2.04 -11.97 -27.75
CA PHE A 217 -1.47 -13.02 -26.90
C PHE A 217 -0.09 -12.66 -26.32
N SER A 218 0.65 -11.73 -26.94
CA SER A 218 1.93 -11.24 -26.42
C SER A 218 1.74 -10.38 -25.17
N LEU A 219 0.54 -9.82 -24.97
CA LEU A 219 0.17 -9.17 -23.72
C LEU A 219 -0.11 -10.18 -22.61
N SER A 220 -0.39 -11.45 -22.93
CA SER A 220 -0.65 -12.46 -21.90
C SER A 220 0.52 -12.50 -20.92
N PHE A 221 0.23 -12.23 -19.67
CA PHE A 221 1.16 -12.41 -18.57
C PHE A 221 0.66 -13.61 -17.77
N ARG A 222 1.58 -14.41 -17.26
CA ARG A 222 1.21 -15.30 -16.16
C ARG A 222 1.23 -14.44 -14.92
N ILE A 223 0.42 -14.77 -13.91
CA ILE A 223 0.54 -14.19 -12.56
C ILE A 223 1.91 -14.59 -11.93
N PHE A 224 2.87 -15.10 -12.69
CA PHE A 224 4.23 -15.43 -12.27
C PHE A 224 5.28 -14.57 -12.99
N ASP A 225 4.88 -13.60 -13.83
CA ASP A 225 5.80 -12.67 -14.49
C ASP A 225 6.46 -11.78 -13.43
N ASN A 226 7.80 -11.81 -13.38
CA ASN A 226 8.68 -11.16 -12.41
C ASN A 226 8.07 -10.86 -11.02
N ARG A 227 8.05 -11.86 -10.14
CA ARG A 227 7.69 -11.69 -8.72
C ARG A 227 8.62 -10.68 -8.04
N LYS A 228 8.04 -9.60 -7.53
CA LYS A 228 8.75 -8.51 -6.82
C LYS A 228 8.82 -8.74 -5.30
N ASP A 229 8.13 -9.76 -4.81
CA ASP A 229 8.04 -10.21 -3.42
C ASP A 229 8.87 -11.48 -3.14
N GLN A 230 9.80 -11.87 -4.02
CA GLN A 230 10.54 -13.15 -3.92
C GLN A 230 11.19 -13.39 -2.56
N LEU A 231 11.85 -12.36 -2.00
CA LEU A 231 12.46 -12.45 -0.67
C LEU A 231 11.40 -12.77 0.39
N GLN A 232 10.34 -11.96 0.45
CA GLN A 232 9.28 -12.08 1.44
C GLN A 232 8.55 -13.42 1.31
N ASN A 233 8.22 -13.84 0.09
CA ASN A 233 7.60 -15.13 -0.19
C ASN A 233 8.43 -16.29 0.37
N ILE A 234 9.74 -16.35 0.08
CA ILE A 234 10.60 -17.44 0.59
C ILE A 234 10.70 -17.39 2.12
N VAL A 235 10.77 -16.19 2.72
CA VAL A 235 10.81 -16.05 4.17
C VAL A 235 9.49 -16.53 4.80
N PHE A 236 8.36 -16.11 4.25
CA PHE A 236 7.03 -16.47 4.71
C PHE A 236 6.79 -17.99 4.66
N GLU A 237 7.18 -18.64 3.56
CA GLU A 237 7.15 -20.10 3.45
C GLU A 237 8.00 -20.77 4.55
N LYS A 238 9.20 -20.27 4.82
CA LYS A 238 10.12 -20.85 5.82
C LYS A 238 9.64 -20.71 7.26
N ILE A 239 8.97 -19.63 7.60
CA ILE A 239 8.51 -19.37 8.98
C ILE A 239 7.09 -19.86 9.24
N GLY A 240 6.42 -20.49 8.25
CA GLY A 240 5.05 -20.99 8.41
C GLY A 240 4.00 -19.88 8.47
N PHE A 241 4.23 -18.79 7.72
CA PHE A 241 3.45 -17.56 7.77
C PHE A 241 1.96 -17.71 7.53
N ASP A 242 1.54 -18.73 6.77
CA ASP A 242 0.13 -19.03 6.51
C ASP A 242 -0.68 -19.30 7.80
N GLN A 243 0.00 -19.74 8.87
CA GLN A 243 -0.62 -20.04 10.16
C GLN A 243 -0.65 -18.84 11.12
N SER A 244 0.03 -17.73 10.76
CA SER A 244 0.10 -16.52 11.59
C SER A 244 -1.17 -15.67 11.50
N THR A 245 -1.42 -14.87 12.53
CA THR A 245 -2.53 -13.90 12.53
C THR A 245 -2.20 -12.69 11.65
N ALA A 246 -3.21 -11.98 11.13
CA ALA A 246 -2.98 -10.73 10.38
C ALA A 246 -2.01 -9.74 11.08
N PRO A 247 -2.12 -9.46 12.39
CA PRO A 247 -1.13 -8.61 13.08
C PRO A 247 0.30 -9.16 13.05
N GLU A 248 0.50 -10.46 13.24
CA GLU A 248 1.83 -11.08 13.13
C GLU A 248 2.38 -10.99 11.70
N LYS A 249 1.51 -11.17 10.71
CA LYS A 249 1.85 -11.03 9.30
C LYS A 249 2.35 -9.61 8.99
N LEU A 250 1.56 -8.61 9.39
CA LEU A 250 1.84 -7.20 9.22
C LEU A 250 3.08 -6.73 9.98
N ARG A 251 3.33 -7.26 11.18
CA ARG A 251 4.54 -7.01 11.96
C ARG A 251 5.78 -7.49 11.23
N THR A 252 5.74 -8.72 10.73
CA THR A 252 6.87 -9.36 10.05
C THR A 252 7.14 -8.69 8.71
N ALA A 253 6.10 -8.42 7.91
CA ALA A 253 6.23 -7.70 6.64
C ALA A 253 6.81 -6.30 6.82
N HIS A 254 6.49 -5.61 7.92
CA HIS A 254 7.07 -4.30 8.22
C HIS A 254 8.59 -4.37 8.43
N LEU A 255 9.07 -5.36 9.21
CA LEU A 255 10.50 -5.58 9.40
C LEU A 255 11.19 -6.00 8.10
N LEU A 256 10.58 -6.93 7.36
CA LEU A 256 11.12 -7.44 6.10
C LEU A 256 11.19 -6.37 5.02
N TYR A 257 10.21 -5.47 4.93
CA TYR A 257 10.24 -4.35 4.00
C TYR A 257 11.50 -3.49 4.20
N HIS A 258 11.80 -3.12 5.45
CA HIS A 258 13.00 -2.33 5.75
C HIS A 258 14.29 -3.11 5.54
N PHE A 259 14.30 -4.39 5.93
CA PHE A 259 15.44 -5.27 5.69
C PHE A 259 15.76 -5.37 4.20
N GLU A 260 14.73 -5.65 3.38
CA GLU A 260 14.82 -5.76 1.93
C GLU A 260 15.29 -4.46 1.30
N LYS A 261 14.69 -3.32 1.67
CA LYS A 261 15.08 -2.00 1.15
C LYS A 261 16.54 -1.68 1.41
N ARG A 262 17.08 -2.04 2.57
CA ARG A 262 18.50 -1.83 2.89
C ARG A 262 19.43 -2.64 2.00
N ILE A 263 19.02 -3.83 1.56
CA ILE A 263 19.87 -4.76 0.79
C ILE A 263 19.49 -4.84 -0.69
N GLU A 264 18.47 -4.12 -1.13
CA GLU A 264 17.91 -4.17 -2.48
C GLU A 264 18.99 -3.97 -3.55
N GLU A 265 19.84 -2.95 -3.39
CA GLU A 265 20.94 -2.69 -4.33
C GLU A 265 21.91 -3.88 -4.45
N LYS A 266 22.25 -4.55 -3.34
CA LYS A 266 23.13 -5.72 -3.33
C LYS A 266 22.48 -6.92 -4.02
N ILE A 267 21.19 -7.12 -3.78
CA ILE A 267 20.41 -8.17 -4.45
C ILE A 267 20.40 -7.90 -5.97
N GLN A 268 20.11 -6.67 -6.39
CA GLN A 268 20.07 -6.30 -7.80
C GLN A 268 21.45 -6.43 -8.47
N GLU A 269 22.52 -6.05 -7.78
CA GLU A 269 23.89 -6.23 -8.26
C GLU A 269 24.21 -7.71 -8.50
N GLU A 270 23.93 -8.61 -7.55
CA GLU A 270 24.14 -10.05 -7.74
C GLU A 270 23.24 -10.62 -8.86
N LEU A 271 21.97 -10.19 -8.95
CA LEU A 271 21.03 -10.66 -9.97
C LEU A 271 21.30 -10.13 -11.38
N SER A 272 22.05 -9.03 -11.50
CA SER A 272 22.44 -8.43 -12.80
C SER A 272 23.51 -9.23 -13.53
N GLN A 273 24.18 -10.15 -12.84
CA GLN A 273 25.18 -11.04 -13.42
C GLN A 273 24.54 -12.04 -14.38
N ASP A 274 25.35 -12.61 -15.27
CA ASP A 274 24.93 -13.67 -16.19
C ASP A 274 24.71 -14.99 -15.44
N LEU A 275 23.54 -15.10 -14.82
CA LEU A 275 23.14 -16.21 -13.97
C LEU A 275 22.02 -17.01 -14.62
N SER A 276 22.16 -18.33 -14.59
CA SER A 276 21.05 -19.24 -14.87
C SER A 276 19.90 -19.05 -13.87
N LEU A 277 18.70 -19.51 -14.23
CA LEU A 277 17.53 -19.45 -13.34
C LEU A 277 17.79 -20.12 -11.97
N SER A 278 18.50 -21.24 -11.95
CA SER A 278 18.85 -21.93 -10.70
C SER A 278 19.79 -21.09 -9.83
N GLN A 279 20.74 -20.37 -10.44
CA GLN A 279 21.64 -19.48 -9.70
C GLN A 279 20.90 -18.26 -9.16
N LYS A 280 20.00 -17.65 -9.95
CA LYS A 280 19.13 -16.56 -9.45
C LYS A 280 18.28 -17.00 -8.26
N GLN A 281 17.74 -18.23 -8.28
CA GLN A 281 17.03 -18.81 -7.14
C GLN A 281 17.94 -19.00 -5.91
N GLN A 282 19.21 -19.37 -6.10
CA GLN A 282 20.17 -19.47 -5.00
C GLN A 282 20.48 -18.11 -4.36
N VAL A 283 20.60 -17.04 -5.17
CA VAL A 283 20.75 -15.67 -4.66
C VAL A 283 19.57 -15.31 -3.73
N TRP A 284 18.33 -15.52 -4.18
CA TRP A 284 17.16 -15.27 -3.35
C TRP A 284 17.14 -16.11 -2.06
N ARG A 285 17.48 -17.41 -2.13
CA ARG A 285 17.55 -18.29 -0.96
C ARG A 285 18.61 -17.85 0.06
N LYS A 286 19.75 -17.34 -0.41
CA LYS A 286 20.83 -16.80 0.43
C LYS A 286 20.33 -15.60 1.24
N TYR A 287 19.73 -14.60 0.59
CA TYR A 287 19.22 -13.42 1.30
C TYR A 287 18.00 -13.74 2.17
N ALA A 288 17.14 -14.66 1.74
CA ALA A 288 16.03 -15.13 2.57
C ALA A 288 16.52 -15.84 3.84
N ALA A 289 17.63 -16.59 3.78
CA ALA A 289 18.23 -17.18 4.97
C ALA A 289 18.73 -16.11 5.96
N GLN A 290 19.37 -15.05 5.47
CA GLN A 290 19.78 -13.91 6.30
C GLN A 290 18.58 -13.19 6.93
N ALA A 291 17.50 -13.03 6.18
CA ALA A 291 16.26 -12.43 6.69
C ALA A 291 15.62 -13.28 7.79
N VAL A 292 15.59 -14.61 7.63
CA VAL A 292 15.10 -15.55 8.67
C VAL A 292 15.99 -15.50 9.91
N GLU A 293 17.31 -15.48 9.75
CA GLU A 293 18.25 -15.32 10.87
C GLU A 293 17.98 -14.01 11.63
N PHE A 294 17.86 -12.90 10.92
CA PHE A 294 17.48 -11.60 11.49
C PHE A 294 16.16 -11.66 12.28
N LEU A 295 15.11 -12.28 11.74
CA LEU A 295 13.83 -12.41 12.43
C LEU A 295 13.93 -13.27 13.70
N ASN A 296 14.72 -14.35 13.65
CA ASN A 296 14.91 -15.27 14.77
C ASN A 296 15.70 -14.67 15.95
N ARG A 297 16.44 -13.56 15.73
CA ARG A 297 17.13 -12.84 16.82
C ARG A 297 16.18 -12.15 17.81
N LYS A 298 14.86 -12.13 17.56
CA LYS A 298 13.86 -11.54 18.47
C LYS A 298 14.02 -12.00 19.92
N GLU A 299 14.16 -13.30 20.14
CA GLU A 299 14.26 -13.85 21.50
C GLU A 299 15.59 -13.51 22.18
N GLU A 300 16.68 -13.48 21.41
CA GLU A 300 18.00 -13.07 21.90
C GLU A 300 17.96 -11.60 22.33
N VAL A 301 17.50 -10.70 21.44
CA VAL A 301 17.34 -9.27 21.73
C VAL A 301 16.46 -9.06 22.96
N PHE A 302 15.34 -9.78 23.08
CA PHE A 302 14.48 -9.71 24.25
C PHE A 302 15.19 -10.12 25.55
N LYS A 303 15.98 -11.20 25.52
CA LYS A 303 16.76 -11.64 26.69
C LYS A 303 17.84 -10.62 27.06
N GLU A 304 18.52 -10.03 26.07
CA GLU A 304 19.56 -9.02 26.28
C GLU A 304 19.02 -7.78 26.97
N ILE A 305 17.90 -7.22 26.50
CA ILE A 305 17.31 -6.00 27.10
C ILE A 305 16.74 -6.24 28.50
N CYS A 306 16.28 -7.45 28.80
CA CYS A 306 15.83 -7.83 30.14
C CYS A 306 17.01 -8.00 31.11
N SER A 307 18.13 -8.54 30.63
CA SER A 307 19.29 -8.89 31.47
C SER A 307 20.28 -7.74 31.66
N ASN A 308 20.31 -6.77 30.73
CA ASN A 308 21.22 -5.64 30.79
C ASN A 308 20.85 -4.72 31.98
N PRO A 309 21.74 -4.49 32.97
CA PRO A 309 21.43 -3.70 34.16
C PRO A 309 21.05 -2.24 33.88
N GLN A 310 21.54 -1.66 32.79
CA GLN A 310 21.22 -0.29 32.39
C GLN A 310 19.85 -0.22 31.69
N VAL A 311 19.54 -1.23 30.87
CA VAL A 311 18.28 -1.28 30.12
C VAL A 311 17.14 -1.80 30.99
N ASN A 312 17.29 -2.96 31.62
CA ASN A 312 16.35 -3.57 32.57
C ASN A 312 14.87 -3.40 32.16
N ALA A 313 14.56 -3.69 30.89
CA ALA A 313 13.21 -3.61 30.37
C ALA A 313 12.45 -4.91 30.68
N SER A 314 11.15 -4.84 30.96
CA SER A 314 10.33 -6.03 31.22
C SER A 314 8.90 -5.89 30.68
N GLY A 315 8.20 -7.01 30.53
CA GLY A 315 6.83 -7.06 30.02
C GLY A 315 6.65 -6.33 28.69
N LYS A 316 5.59 -5.51 28.59
CA LYS A 316 5.28 -4.73 27.37
C LYS A 316 6.37 -3.74 26.98
N LEU A 317 7.15 -3.22 27.93
CA LEU A 317 8.29 -2.36 27.59
C LEU A 317 9.36 -3.14 26.83
N ALA A 318 9.68 -4.35 27.28
CA ALA A 318 10.65 -5.21 26.61
C ALA A 318 10.15 -5.63 25.21
N GLU A 319 8.88 -6.01 25.08
CA GLU A 319 8.29 -6.35 23.77
C GLU A 319 8.39 -5.19 22.76
N ARG A 320 8.01 -3.98 23.19
CA ARG A 320 8.05 -2.76 22.37
C ARG A 320 9.46 -2.40 21.98
N LEU A 321 10.37 -2.36 22.96
CA LEU A 321 11.77 -2.02 22.74
C LEU A 321 12.45 -3.04 21.83
N SER A 322 12.21 -4.34 22.03
CA SER A 322 12.71 -5.39 21.15
C SER A 322 12.28 -5.18 19.70
N PHE A 323 10.99 -4.87 19.46
CA PHE A 323 10.51 -4.57 18.12
C PHE A 323 11.17 -3.32 17.51
N GLN A 324 11.33 -2.22 18.28
CA GLN A 324 12.01 -1.02 17.79
C GLN A 324 13.49 -1.26 17.49
N MET A 325 14.18 -2.09 18.29
CA MET A 325 15.57 -2.48 18.03
C MET A 325 15.69 -3.36 16.78
N GLN A 326 14.77 -4.31 16.56
CA GLN A 326 14.73 -5.09 15.31
C GLN A 326 14.46 -4.19 14.10
N LEU A 327 13.56 -3.20 14.24
CA LEU A 327 13.27 -2.24 13.17
C LEU A 327 14.48 -1.34 12.87
N PHE A 328 15.21 -0.92 13.90
CA PHE A 328 16.49 -0.21 13.75
C PHE A 328 17.49 -1.08 12.97
N GLU A 329 17.68 -2.34 13.39
CA GLU A 329 18.60 -3.26 12.71
C GLU A 329 18.18 -3.55 11.27
N ALA A 330 16.89 -3.68 10.99
CA ALA A 330 16.39 -3.86 9.63
C ALA A 330 16.83 -2.70 8.71
N LYS A 331 16.78 -1.46 9.23
CA LYS A 331 17.15 -0.23 8.50
C LYS A 331 18.64 0.04 8.42
N HIS A 332 19.40 -0.32 9.45
CA HIS A 332 20.82 0.05 9.58
C HIS A 332 21.79 -1.11 9.39
N GLY A 333 21.33 -2.36 9.51
CA GLY A 333 22.12 -3.57 9.34
C GLY A 333 22.98 -3.95 10.55
N HIS A 334 22.81 -3.26 11.67
CA HIS A 334 23.47 -3.55 12.94
C HIS A 334 22.50 -3.19 14.09
N PRO A 335 22.65 -3.79 15.28
CA PRO A 335 21.86 -3.41 16.45
C PRO A 335 22.18 -1.97 16.88
N PRO A 336 21.23 -1.28 17.56
CA PRO A 336 21.47 0.03 18.12
C PRO A 336 22.50 -0.03 19.24
N GLU A 337 23.26 1.05 19.40
CA GLU A 337 24.18 1.18 20.52
C GLU A 337 23.42 1.27 21.86
N THR A 338 24.11 1.01 22.98
CA THR A 338 23.50 1.07 24.32
C THR A 338 22.84 2.43 24.59
N HIS A 339 23.49 3.54 24.21
CA HIS A 339 22.94 4.87 24.41
C HIS A 339 21.66 5.10 23.58
N GLN A 340 21.63 4.63 22.33
CA GLN A 340 20.44 4.69 21.46
C GLN A 340 19.31 3.82 22.01
N THR A 341 19.64 2.63 22.52
CA THR A 341 18.68 1.73 23.18
C THR A 341 18.03 2.40 24.39
N LEU A 342 18.82 3.11 25.21
CA LEU A 342 18.31 3.86 26.36
C LEU A 342 17.41 5.03 25.92
N GLN A 343 17.79 5.79 24.89
CA GLN A 343 16.95 6.87 24.35
C GLN A 343 15.61 6.37 23.82
N MET A 344 15.61 5.25 23.09
CA MET A 344 14.38 4.60 22.63
C MET A 344 13.54 4.12 23.81
N LYS A 345 14.14 3.46 24.80
CA LYS A 345 13.46 2.99 26.02
C LYS A 345 12.76 4.14 26.75
N GLU A 346 13.46 5.25 26.99
CA GLU A 346 12.92 6.44 27.66
C GLU A 346 11.73 7.02 26.89
N SER A 347 11.86 7.12 25.57
CA SER A 347 10.78 7.61 24.70
C SER A 347 9.57 6.67 24.72
N ILE A 348 9.78 5.36 24.64
CA ILE A 348 8.69 4.37 24.72
C ILE A 348 7.98 4.46 26.07
N LEU A 349 8.72 4.57 27.18
CA LEU A 349 8.15 4.74 28.51
C LEU A 349 7.26 5.99 28.59
N GLU A 350 7.76 7.12 28.12
CA GLU A 350 7.02 8.39 28.14
C GLU A 350 5.75 8.32 27.28
N TYR A 351 5.84 7.75 26.08
CA TYR A 351 4.70 7.64 25.16
C TYR A 351 3.73 6.49 25.49
N THR A 352 4.09 5.57 26.39
CA THR A 352 3.21 4.46 26.77
C THR A 352 2.78 4.47 28.24
N LYS A 353 3.16 5.51 29.01
CA LYS A 353 2.72 5.70 30.41
C LYS A 353 1.21 5.78 30.56
N ASP A 354 0.54 6.39 29.58
CA ASP A 354 -0.91 6.42 29.47
C ASP A 354 -1.32 5.88 28.10
N LEU A 355 -2.17 4.87 28.10
CA LEU A 355 -2.77 4.26 26.90
C LEU A 355 -4.29 4.16 27.06
N SER A 356 -4.88 4.93 27.98
CA SER A 356 -6.31 4.92 28.27
C SER A 356 -7.16 5.21 27.02
N PHE A 357 -6.66 6.04 26.11
CA PHE A 357 -7.31 6.41 24.85
C PHE A 357 -7.64 5.21 23.95
N ILE A 358 -6.84 4.13 24.00
CA ILE A 358 -7.06 2.92 23.18
C ILE A 358 -7.51 1.70 24.00
N LYS A 359 -7.33 1.70 25.34
CA LYS A 359 -7.72 0.57 26.19
C LYS A 359 -9.19 0.20 26.05
N ASN A 360 -10.08 1.19 25.98
CA ASN A 360 -11.52 0.98 25.99
C ASN A 360 -12.14 0.61 24.62
N SER A 361 -11.35 0.50 23.56
CA SER A 361 -11.90 0.07 22.27
C SER A 361 -12.21 -1.44 22.29
N SER A 362 -13.23 -1.87 21.55
CA SER A 362 -13.61 -3.28 21.40
C SER A 362 -12.65 -4.10 20.52
N VAL A 363 -11.55 -3.49 20.08
CA VAL A 363 -10.56 -4.09 19.20
C VAL A 363 -9.66 -5.06 19.98
N ASP A 364 -9.22 -6.13 19.32
CA ASP A 364 -8.34 -7.14 19.90
C ASP A 364 -6.98 -6.56 20.33
N GLN A 365 -6.40 -7.18 21.37
CA GLN A 365 -5.19 -6.65 22.03
C GLN A 365 -3.94 -6.70 21.12
N ASP A 366 -3.82 -7.70 20.26
CA ASP A 366 -2.71 -7.86 19.31
C ASP A 366 -2.68 -6.75 18.25
N ILE A 367 -3.85 -6.32 17.78
CA ILE A 367 -4.02 -5.16 16.90
C ILE A 367 -3.58 -3.88 17.61
N LYS A 368 -4.07 -3.65 18.83
CA LYS A 368 -3.70 -2.47 19.63
C LYS A 368 -2.19 -2.41 19.85
N ASP A 369 -1.59 -3.54 20.21
CA ASP A 369 -0.16 -3.63 20.46
C ASP A 369 0.65 -3.34 19.18
N LEU A 370 0.27 -3.91 18.03
CA LEU A 370 0.94 -3.61 16.77
C LEU A 370 0.77 -2.14 16.34
N ALA A 371 -0.41 -1.56 16.52
CA ALA A 371 -0.67 -0.17 16.19
C ALA A 371 0.20 0.79 17.02
N ILE A 372 0.33 0.52 18.32
CA ILE A 372 1.26 1.23 19.21
C ILE A 372 2.70 1.07 18.72
N ASP A 373 3.10 -0.16 18.41
CA ASP A 373 4.48 -0.47 18.00
C ASP A 373 4.88 0.23 16.70
N ARG A 374 4.00 0.25 15.69
CA ARG A 374 4.25 1.00 14.44
C ARG A 374 4.30 2.51 14.69
N SER A 375 3.39 3.03 15.52
CA SER A 375 3.36 4.46 15.86
C SER A 375 4.60 4.93 16.64
N LEU A 376 5.19 4.04 17.45
CA LEU A 376 6.41 4.31 18.21
C LEU A 376 7.66 4.45 17.33
N GLU A 377 7.64 3.99 16.08
CA GLU A 377 8.76 4.14 15.16
C GLU A 377 9.13 5.61 14.97
N SER A 378 8.15 6.44 14.60
CA SER A 378 8.38 7.87 14.39
C SER A 378 8.90 8.54 15.67
N VAL A 379 8.40 8.12 16.83
CA VAL A 379 8.85 8.61 18.14
C VAL A 379 10.33 8.26 18.36
N CYS A 380 10.70 6.99 18.18
CA CYS A 380 12.08 6.53 18.38
C CYS A 380 13.04 7.18 17.38
N VAL A 381 12.66 7.27 16.11
CA VAL A 381 13.47 7.93 15.07
C VAL A 381 13.70 9.40 15.41
N LYS A 382 12.69 10.10 15.94
CA LYS A 382 12.86 11.50 16.35
C LYS A 382 13.80 11.65 17.54
N ALA A 383 13.64 10.79 18.55
CA ALA A 383 14.48 10.79 19.74
C ALA A 383 15.96 10.57 19.40
N LEU A 384 16.27 9.61 18.53
CA LEU A 384 17.64 9.32 18.09
C LEU A 384 18.28 10.46 17.29
N LYS A 385 17.47 11.32 16.65
CA LYS A 385 17.95 12.50 15.91
C LYS A 385 18.06 13.76 16.78
N GLY A 386 17.69 13.69 18.06
CA GLY A 386 17.74 14.82 18.97
C GLY A 386 16.78 15.95 18.61
N TYR A 387 15.68 15.67 17.92
CA TYR A 387 14.68 16.70 17.61
C TYR A 387 14.00 17.18 18.90
N GLU A 388 13.78 18.49 19.01
CA GLU A 388 12.93 19.05 20.05
C GLU A 388 11.51 18.49 19.91
N ILE A 389 10.97 17.95 21.00
CA ILE A 389 9.64 17.36 21.04
C ILE A 389 8.60 18.50 20.98
N PRO A 390 7.79 18.60 19.90
CA PRO A 390 6.74 19.61 19.83
C PRO A 390 5.71 19.43 20.96
N LYS A 391 5.06 20.52 21.38
CA LYS A 391 4.00 20.47 22.41
C LYS A 391 2.86 19.50 22.07
N ASP A 392 2.60 19.29 20.77
CA ASP A 392 1.49 18.47 20.28
C ASP A 392 1.91 17.04 19.86
N ASP A 393 3.17 16.65 20.08
CA ASP A 393 3.70 15.37 19.57
C ASP A 393 3.01 14.15 20.19
N ARG A 394 2.55 14.30 21.43
CA ARG A 394 1.70 13.31 22.10
C ARG A 394 0.40 13.07 21.34
N GLN A 395 -0.27 14.14 20.93
CA GLN A 395 -1.53 14.06 20.18
C GLN A 395 -1.29 13.44 18.80
N LEU A 396 -0.17 13.75 18.14
CA LEU A 396 0.22 13.12 16.87
C LEU A 396 0.43 11.61 17.02
N PHE A 397 1.07 11.17 18.10
CA PHE A 397 1.21 9.75 18.41
C PHE A 397 -0.16 9.07 18.63
N GLU A 398 -1.05 9.65 19.43
CA GLU A 398 -2.38 9.09 19.65
C GLU A 398 -3.21 9.01 18.36
N CYS A 399 -3.13 10.05 17.52
CA CYS A 399 -3.73 10.03 16.19
C CYS A 399 -3.14 8.92 15.31
N ALA A 400 -1.81 8.74 15.30
CA ALA A 400 -1.16 7.68 14.55
C ALA A 400 -1.62 6.29 15.02
N VAL A 401 -1.72 6.08 16.34
CA VAL A 401 -2.18 4.82 16.92
C VAL A 401 -3.63 4.51 16.51
N HIS A 402 -4.52 5.50 16.51
CA HIS A 402 -5.89 5.30 16.03
C HIS A 402 -5.95 4.92 14.54
N LYS A 403 -5.15 5.58 13.70
CA LYS A 403 -5.08 5.27 12.26
C LYS A 403 -4.58 3.84 12.02
N GLU A 404 -3.45 3.49 12.62
CA GLU A 404 -2.90 2.12 12.52
C GLU A 404 -3.89 1.08 13.05
N THR A 405 -4.61 1.37 14.15
CA THR A 405 -5.63 0.47 14.69
C THR A 405 -6.74 0.22 13.67
N ALA A 406 -7.24 1.28 13.02
CA ALA A 406 -8.27 1.16 11.99
C ALA A 406 -7.78 0.38 10.77
N GLU A 407 -6.58 0.67 10.28
CA GLU A 407 -5.97 0.00 9.12
C GLU A 407 -5.75 -1.50 9.38
N ILE A 408 -5.14 -1.86 10.51
CA ILE A 408 -4.87 -3.26 10.88
C ILE A 408 -6.19 -4.01 11.10
N SER A 409 -7.20 -3.38 11.73
CA SER A 409 -8.52 -4.00 11.93
C SER A 409 -9.18 -4.34 10.59
N LYS A 410 -9.14 -3.41 9.63
CA LYS A 410 -9.66 -3.60 8.28
C LYS A 410 -8.94 -4.75 7.55
N GLN A 411 -7.63 -4.85 7.67
CA GLN A 411 -6.85 -5.95 7.07
C GLN A 411 -7.21 -7.31 7.66
N ARG A 412 -7.47 -7.38 8.98
CA ARG A 412 -7.95 -8.61 9.62
C ARG A 412 -9.34 -9.01 9.14
N GLU A 413 -10.25 -8.05 8.95
CA GLU A 413 -11.57 -8.33 8.37
C GLU A 413 -11.46 -8.86 6.94
N LEU A 414 -10.56 -8.30 6.13
CA LEU A 414 -10.30 -8.77 4.77
C LEU A 414 -9.76 -10.20 4.76
N GLU A 415 -8.85 -10.54 5.67
CA GLU A 415 -8.33 -11.90 5.82
C GLU A 415 -9.46 -12.90 6.11
N ILE A 416 -10.38 -12.56 7.02
CA ILE A 416 -11.54 -13.40 7.35
C ILE A 416 -12.42 -13.62 6.12
N ILE A 417 -12.74 -12.56 5.39
CA ILE A 417 -13.57 -12.62 4.17
C ILE A 417 -12.92 -13.50 3.10
N GLN A 418 -11.61 -13.36 2.89
CA GLN A 418 -10.85 -14.16 1.92
C GLN A 418 -10.83 -15.63 2.32
N ASN A 419 -10.53 -15.95 3.58
CA ASN A 419 -10.51 -17.33 4.06
C ASN A 419 -11.87 -18.00 3.92
N GLN A 420 -12.97 -17.31 4.25
CA GLN A 420 -14.33 -17.81 4.03
C GLN A 420 -14.62 -18.07 2.55
N ALA A 421 -14.17 -17.17 1.66
CA ALA A 421 -14.32 -17.36 0.22
C ALA A 421 -13.52 -18.57 -0.29
N ILE A 422 -12.29 -18.77 0.19
CA ILE A 422 -11.44 -19.93 -0.14
C ILE A 422 -12.11 -21.23 0.31
N GLU A 423 -12.60 -21.29 1.54
CA GLU A 423 -13.31 -22.47 2.07
C GLU A 423 -14.57 -22.79 1.27
N LYS A 424 -15.34 -21.76 0.90
CA LYS A 424 -16.52 -21.92 0.04
C LYS A 424 -16.15 -22.44 -1.34
N GLN A 425 -15.08 -21.92 -1.96
CA GLN A 425 -14.60 -22.40 -3.25
C GLN A 425 -14.14 -23.86 -3.18
N LYS A 426 -13.33 -24.22 -2.18
CA LYS A 426 -12.88 -25.61 -1.96
C LYS A 426 -14.07 -26.57 -1.78
N SER A 427 -15.07 -26.15 -1.00
CA SER A 427 -16.29 -26.94 -0.79
C SER A 427 -17.06 -27.15 -2.10
N LEU A 428 -17.16 -26.12 -2.94
CA LEU A 428 -17.78 -26.21 -4.27
C LEU A 428 -17.00 -27.15 -5.21
N GLU A 429 -15.67 -27.09 -5.22
CA GLU A 429 -14.81 -27.97 -6.02
C GLU A 429 -14.96 -29.44 -5.61
N ILE A 430 -14.97 -29.72 -4.29
CA ILE A 430 -15.23 -31.07 -3.75
C ILE A 430 -16.63 -31.55 -4.17
N SER A 431 -17.65 -30.70 -4.05
CA SER A 431 -19.03 -31.07 -4.42
C SER A 431 -19.21 -31.33 -5.92
N ARG A 432 -18.35 -30.74 -6.77
CA ARG A 432 -18.37 -30.92 -8.23
C ARG A 432 -17.64 -32.19 -8.69
N GLY A 433 -17.06 -32.97 -7.78
CA GLY A 433 -16.47 -34.27 -8.11
C GLY A 433 -15.19 -34.19 -8.93
N VAL A 434 -14.31 -33.21 -8.65
CA VAL A 434 -12.91 -33.34 -9.05
C VAL A 434 -12.24 -34.27 -8.05
N ASP A 435 -12.26 -35.56 -8.35
CA ASP A 435 -11.46 -36.58 -7.68
C ASP A 435 -9.98 -36.20 -7.86
N LEU A 436 -9.37 -35.58 -6.84
CA LEU A 436 -7.95 -35.26 -6.78
C LEU A 436 -7.13 -36.50 -6.35
N SER A 437 -7.44 -37.65 -6.92
CA SER A 437 -6.53 -38.79 -6.96
C SER A 437 -5.88 -38.89 -8.34
N LEU A 438 -4.78 -38.14 -8.53
CA LEU A 438 -3.66 -38.48 -9.43
C LEU A 438 -2.45 -37.60 -9.13
#